data_AF-A0A955FZP8-F1
#
_entry.id   AF-A0A955FZP8-F1
#
_cell.length_a   1.000
_cell.length_b   1.000
_cell.length_c   1.000
_cell.angle_alpha   90.00
_cell.angle_beta   90.00
_cell.angle_gamma   90.00
#
_symmetry.space_group_name_H-M   'P 1'
#
loop_
_entity.id
_entity.type
_entity.pdbx_description
1 polymer ?
#
loop_
_entity_poly.entity_id
_entity_poly.type
_entity_poly.pdbx_seq_one_letter_code
_entity_poly.pdbx_strand_id
1 'polypeptide(L)' 'MKIAILGYGRQGQSASEYWQQLDPENQITICDSNKSIEVPDQYGSQLGEKYLNNLDEFDLIVRS' A
#
# COMPACT_ATOMS: atom_id res chain seq x y z
N MET A 1 5.22 6.32 -9.65
CA MET A 1 4.30 7.17 -8.82
C MET A 1 4.29 6.69 -7.38
N LYS A 2 3.89 7.52 -6.42
CA LYS A 2 3.62 7.12 -5.04
C LYS A 2 2.20 6.60 -4.92
N ILE A 3 2.03 5.33 -4.57
CA ILE A 3 0.74 4.64 -4.53
C ILE A 3 0.48 4.10 -3.13
N ALA A 4 -0.64 4.48 -2.53
CA ALA A 4 -1.12 3.91 -1.27
C ALA A 4 -2.11 2.77 -1.53
N ILE A 5 -1.91 1.61 -0.92
CA ILE A 5 -2.88 0.51 -0.91
C ILE A 5 -3.53 0.47 0.48
N LEU A 6 -4.79 0.88 0.57
CA LEU A 6 -5.56 0.86 1.81
C LEU A 6 -6.20 -0.52 2.01
N GLY A 7 -5.70 -1.27 2.98
CA GLY A 7 -6.12 -2.64 3.30
C GLY A 7 -5.36 -3.70 2.52
N TYR A 8 -4.66 -4.59 3.21
CA TYR A 8 -3.77 -5.61 2.63
C TYR A 8 -4.32 -7.05 2.71
N GLY A 9 -5.64 -7.17 2.53
CA GLY A 9 -6.26 -8.46 2.25
C GLY A 9 -5.94 -8.95 0.83
N ARG A 10 -6.68 -9.97 0.35
CA ARG A 10 -6.47 -10.55 -0.99
C ARG A 10 -6.51 -9.52 -2.13
N GLN A 11 -7.41 -8.55 -2.05
CA GLN A 11 -7.54 -7.50 -3.07
C GLN A 11 -6.39 -6.50 -3.01
N GLY A 12 -5.96 -6.11 -1.80
CA GLY A 12 -4.79 -5.24 -1.63
C GLY A 12 -3.50 -5.86 -2.14
N GLN A 13 -3.31 -7.17 -1.89
CA GLN A 13 -2.18 -7.93 -2.44
C GLN A 13 -2.20 -7.91 -3.97
N SER A 14 -3.31 -8.29 -4.59
CA SER A 14 -3.43 -8.27 -6.05
C SER A 14 -3.25 -6.86 -6.65
N ALA A 15 -3.77 -5.82 -5.99
CA ALA A 15 -3.57 -4.44 -6.44
C ALA A 15 -2.10 -4.01 -6.36
N SER A 16 -1.40 -4.34 -5.26
CA SER A 16 0.03 -4.04 -5.10
C SER A 16 0.88 -4.71 -6.18
N GLU A 17 0.60 -5.99 -6.47
CA GLU A 17 1.30 -6.74 -7.51
C GLU A 17 1.06 -6.14 -8.90
N TYR A 18 -0.19 -5.79 -9.22
CA TYR A 18 -0.55 -5.18 -10.49
C TYR A 18 0.21 -3.88 -10.74
N TRP A 19 0.19 -2.96 -9.77
CA TRP A 19 0.86 -1.67 -9.92
C TRP A 19 2.38 -1.79 -9.96
N GLN A 20 2.96 -2.75 -9.24
CA GLN A 20 4.39 -3.02 -9.28
C GLN A 20 4.83 -3.60 -10.64
N GLN A 21 4.02 -4.49 -11.22
CA GLN A 21 4.28 -5.11 -12.52
C GLN A 21 4.09 -4.14 -13.69
N LEU A 22 3.14 -3.20 -13.57
CA LEU A 22 2.88 -2.21 -14.60
C LEU A 22 4.07 -1.27 -14.80
N ASP A 23 4.68 -0.82 -13.70
CA ASP A 23 5.88 0.01 -13.72
C ASP A 23 6.71 -0.23 -12.45
N PRO A 24 7.94 -0.79 -12.57
CA PRO A 24 8.85 -1.02 -11.46
C PRO A 24 9.25 0.26 -10.69
N GLU A 25 9.14 1.44 -11.29
CA GLU A 25 9.43 2.72 -10.63
C GLU A 25 8.29 3.19 -9.70
N ASN A 26 7.18 2.46 -9.65
CA ASN A 26 6.13 2.72 -8.67
C ASN A 26 6.60 2.44 -7.24
N GLN A 27 6.33 3.40 -6.36
CA GLN A 27 6.60 3.33 -4.94
C GLN A 27 5.31 2.98 -4.23
N ILE A 28 5.16 1.71 -3.87
CA ILE A 28 3.94 1.20 -3.23
C ILE A 28 4.11 1.25 -1.72
N THR A 29 3.11 1.79 -1.03
CA THR A 29 3.00 1.75 0.43
C THR A 29 1.72 1.04 0.83
N ILE A 30 1.86 0.02 1.67
CA ILE A 30 0.74 -0.72 2.24
C ILE A 30 0.27 -0.04 3.51
N CYS A 31 -0.97 0.42 3.52
CA CYS A 31 -1.58 1.07 4.67
C CYS A 31 -2.69 0.17 5.24
N ASP A 32 -2.51 -0.36 6.45
CA ASP A 32 -3.49 -1.24 7.07
C ASP A 32 -3.63 -0.98 8.57
N SER A 33 -4.84 -1.05 9.09
CA SER A 33 -5.13 -0.96 10.53
C SER A 33 -4.47 -2.08 11.35
N ASN A 34 -4.19 -3.23 10.75
CA ASN A 34 -3.58 -4.38 11.42
C ASN A 34 -2.05 -4.25 11.44
N LYS A 35 -1.47 -4.21 12.64
CA LYS A 35 -0.01 -4.11 12.85
C LYS A 35 0.76 -5.40 12.58
N SER A 36 0.06 -6.53 12.51
CA SER A 36 0.65 -7.86 12.44
C SER A 36 0.63 -8.44 11.03
N ILE A 37 0.27 -7.66 10.01
CA ILE A 37 0.37 -8.12 8.62
C ILE A 37 1.82 -8.17 8.18
N GLU A 38 2.17 -9.20 7.43
CA GLU A 38 3.47 -9.28 6.77
C GLU A 38 3.39 -8.54 5.43
N VAL A 39 4.27 -7.56 5.27
CA VAL A 39 4.42 -6.78 4.05
C VAL A 39 5.76 -7.17 3.41
N PRO A 40 5.80 -7.54 2.12
CA PRO A 40 7.05 -7.81 1.42
C PRO A 40 8.01 -6.62 1.47
N ASP A 41 9.32 -6.88 1.61
CA ASP A 41 10.38 -5.86 1.77
C ASP A 41 10.43 -4.82 0.63
N GLN A 42 9.91 -5.17 -0.54
CA GLN A 42 9.85 -4.28 -1.70
C GLN A 42 8.79 -3.17 -1.57
N TYR A 43 7.86 -3.27 -0.62
CA TYR A 43 6.82 -2.27 -0.37
C TYR A 43 7.11 -1.50 0.92
N GLY A 44 6.77 -0.21 0.92
CA GLY A 44 6.65 0.56 2.15
C GLY A 44 5.45 0.09 2.98
N SER A 45 5.42 0.43 4.27
CA SER A 45 4.24 0.14 5.11
C SER A 45 3.92 1.25 6.10
N GLN A 46 2.62 1.45 6.33
CA GLN A 46 2.07 2.35 7.33
C GLN A 46 0.96 1.61 8.09
N LEU A 47 1.32 0.97 9.20
CA LEU A 47 0.44 0.04 9.90
C LEU A 47 -0.12 0.58 11.22
N GLY A 48 -1.27 0.06 11.64
CA GLY A 48 -1.89 0.36 12.92
C GLY A 48 -2.79 1.58 12.90
N GLU A 49 -3.02 2.18 14.07
CA GLU A 49 -3.98 3.29 14.27
C GLU A 49 -3.72 4.51 13.39
N LYS A 50 -2.49 4.69 12.91
CA LYS A 50 -2.07 5.83 12.09
C LYS A 50 -2.00 5.50 10.60
N TYR A 51 -2.57 4.38 10.13
CA TYR A 51 -2.50 3.96 8.73
C TYR A 51 -3.14 4.94 7.72
N LEU A 52 -3.94 5.90 8.19
CA LEU A 52 -4.59 6.94 7.35
C LEU A 52 -3.91 8.31 7.45
N ASN A 53 -2.79 8.44 8.14
CA ASN A 53 -2.07 9.71 8.22
C ASN A 53 -1.41 10.03 6.87
N ASN A 54 -1.33 11.33 6.53
CA ASN A 54 -0.59 11.87 5.40
C ASN A 54 -0.94 11.25 4.03
N LEU A 55 -2.20 10.86 3.83
CA LEU A 55 -2.64 10.26 2.57
C LEU A 55 -2.55 11.22 1.38
N ASP A 56 -2.47 12.53 1.63
CA ASP A 56 -2.25 13.58 0.64
C ASP A 56 -0.85 13.56 0.00
N GLU A 57 0.11 12.78 0.54
CA GLU A 57 1.44 12.61 -0.05
C GLU A 57 1.49 11.62 -1.23
N PHE A 58 0.41 10.87 -1.45
CA PHE A 58 0.32 9.86 -2.52
C PHE A 58 -0.33 10.45 -3.78
N ASP A 59 0.18 10.03 -4.95
CA ASP A 59 -0.38 10.40 -6.25
C ASP A 59 -1.68 9.62 -6.53
N LEU A 60 -1.80 8.42 -5.96
CA LEU A 60 -2.94 7.52 -6.11
C LEU A 60 -3.19 6.74 -4.80
N ILE A 61 -4.47 6.65 -4.44
CA ILE A 61 -4.93 5.80 -3.34
C ILE A 61 -5.84 4.72 -3.93
N VAL A 62 -5.49 3.46 -3.71
CA VAL A 62 -6.30 2.29 -4.06
C VAL A 62 -6.92 1.74 -2.78
N ARG A 63 -8.24 1.67 -2.74
CA ARG A 63 -9.01 1.12 -1.62
C ARG A 63 -9.93 0.02 -2.13
N SER A 64 -9.94 -1.13 -1.44
CA SER A 64 -10.96 -2.17 -1.64
C SER A 64 -12.29 -1.82 -0.99
#